data_AF-A0A7X6N0M8-F1
#
_entry.id   AF-A0A7X6N0M8-F1
#
_cell.length_a   1.000
_cell.length_b   1.000
_cell.length_c   1.000
_cell.angle_alpha   90.00
_cell.angle_beta   90.00
_cell.angle_gamma   90.00
#
_symmetry.space_group_name_H-M   'P 1'
#
loop_
_entity.id
_entity.type
_entity.pdbx_description
1 polymer ?
#
loop_
_entity_poly.entity_id
_entity_poly.type
_entity_poly.pdbx_seq_one_letter_code
_entity_poly.pdbx_strand_id
1 'polypeptide(L)'
;MLNFKKLSLVVPVALIAGTLAACSQPGSNNAADSSSTTSSSSSASNTNNNDVDNSNAGSPIATVGNDNNTLQNNPSAKRALDRLIKAQPTPQRDRIKVLNTDLQAKLGKVALPQVTGLGQGSENLNIAYTGNHNNYTINYTVGDKPLAFNSPAVTKQNPYAVLQKQTFNSADEAKKQISYIVAEDAFSGMPVTGLKSGITAFYDQGAGHSNLYWNEGNWSLGVKANSLANQKPDPLAHQVLDWLDQYFLPAPKSVGQISFNSTITPRMRDQVIKWQDGNIVFTLTAHDPETAVKMAASIR
;
A
#
# COMPACT_ATOMS: atom_id res chain seq x y z
N MET A 1 12.63 37.60 -31.91
CA MET A 1 11.77 38.53 -31.16
C MET A 1 10.33 38.32 -31.61
N LEU A 2 9.51 37.64 -30.80
CA LEU A 2 8.06 37.62 -30.96
C LEU A 2 7.43 37.84 -29.57
N ASN A 3 6.73 38.97 -29.45
CA ASN A 3 6.00 39.43 -28.28
C ASN A 3 4.69 38.66 -28.14
N PHE A 4 4.45 38.04 -26.98
CA PHE A 4 3.09 37.63 -26.59
C PHE A 4 2.58 38.54 -25.47
N LYS A 5 1.58 39.35 -25.84
CA LYS A 5 0.80 40.23 -24.96
C LYS A 5 0.06 39.40 -23.90
N LYS A 6 0.12 39.87 -22.66
CA LYS A 6 -0.74 39.42 -21.54
C LYS A 6 -2.20 39.78 -21.85
N LEU A 7 -3.10 38.82 -21.79
CA LEU A 7 -4.54 39.05 -21.77
C LEU A 7 -5.06 38.70 -20.38
N SER A 8 -5.32 39.73 -19.57
CA SER A 8 -6.06 39.60 -18.31
C SER A 8 -7.55 39.49 -18.65
N LEU A 9 -8.20 38.40 -18.24
CA LEU A 9 -9.66 38.26 -18.30
C LEU A 9 -10.22 38.38 -16.88
N VAL A 10 -10.94 39.47 -16.64
CA VAL A 10 -11.76 39.74 -15.46
C VAL A 10 -13.11 39.05 -15.68
N VAL A 11 -13.54 38.19 -14.75
CA VAL A 11 -14.89 37.61 -14.74
C VAL A 11 -15.65 38.18 -13.54
N PRO A 12 -16.85 38.76 -13.72
CA PRO A 12 -17.58 39.44 -12.66
C PRO A 12 -18.34 38.46 -11.74
N VAL A 13 -18.37 38.85 -10.47
CA VAL A 13 -19.19 38.31 -9.38
C VAL A 13 -20.67 38.56 -9.66
N ALA A 14 -21.52 37.54 -9.54
CA ALA A 14 -22.96 37.67 -9.47
C ALA A 14 -23.48 37.09 -8.15
N LEU A 15 -23.98 37.99 -7.30
CA LEU A 15 -24.79 37.75 -6.11
C LEU A 15 -26.12 37.07 -6.49
N ILE A 16 -26.53 36.03 -5.74
CA ILE A 16 -27.94 35.66 -5.60
C ILE A 16 -28.24 35.49 -4.11
N ALA A 17 -29.25 36.23 -3.65
CA ALA A 17 -29.77 36.24 -2.29
C ALA A 17 -31.24 35.77 -2.28
N GLY A 18 -31.67 35.22 -1.13
CA GLY A 18 -33.07 34.99 -0.73
C GLY A 18 -33.59 33.56 -1.01
N THR A 19 -34.32 32.88 -0.13
CA THR A 19 -35.07 33.30 1.07
C THR A 19 -35.28 32.11 2.03
N LEU A 20 -35.44 32.43 3.32
CA LEU A 20 -35.90 31.56 4.39
C LEU A 20 -37.42 31.31 4.29
N ALA A 21 -37.86 30.08 4.56
CA ALA A 21 -39.20 29.78 5.06
C ALA A 21 -39.14 28.58 6.01
N ALA A 22 -39.75 28.76 7.18
CA ALA A 22 -39.80 27.86 8.32
C ALA A 22 -41.19 27.18 8.43
N CYS A 23 -41.33 26.34 9.48
CA CYS A 23 -42.54 25.71 10.06
C CYS A 23 -42.86 24.30 9.53
N SER A 24 -43.32 23.29 10.29
CA SER A 24 -43.45 22.94 11.71
C SER A 24 -44.23 21.61 11.79
N GLN A 25 -43.88 20.67 12.66
CA GLN A 25 -44.72 19.52 13.13
C GLN A 25 -45.91 20.05 14.00
N PRO A 26 -46.98 19.30 14.43
CA PRO A 26 -47.01 17.88 14.88
C PRO A 26 -48.34 17.05 14.70
N GLY A 27 -48.32 15.78 15.15
CA GLY A 27 -49.48 14.95 15.58
C GLY A 27 -50.00 13.92 14.56
N SER A 28 -50.42 12.68 14.87
CA SER A 28 -50.56 11.92 16.12
C SER A 28 -50.96 10.45 15.80
N ASN A 29 -50.44 9.51 16.60
CA ASN A 29 -51.04 8.27 17.12
C ASN A 29 -51.67 7.19 16.19
N ASN A 30 -51.18 5.95 16.31
CA ASN A 30 -51.98 4.89 16.94
C ASN A 30 -51.14 3.69 17.42
N ALA A 31 -51.56 3.18 18.57
CA ALA A 31 -51.03 2.09 19.37
C ALA A 31 -51.47 0.70 18.88
N ALA A 32 -50.67 -0.31 19.24
CA ALA A 32 -51.04 -1.66 19.72
C ALA A 32 -49.70 -2.36 20.05
N ASP A 33 -49.21 -2.34 21.29
CA ASP A 33 -49.59 -3.12 22.49
C ASP A 33 -49.34 -4.63 22.40
N SER A 34 -48.84 -5.14 23.53
CA SER A 34 -48.56 -6.52 23.96
C SER A 34 -47.11 -7.00 23.76
N SER A 35 -46.39 -7.52 24.75
CA SER A 35 -46.56 -7.61 26.21
C SER A 35 -45.25 -8.19 26.79
N SER A 36 -45.02 -7.84 28.05
CA SER A 36 -43.96 -8.27 28.97
C SER A 36 -43.71 -9.77 29.09
N THR A 37 -42.48 -10.19 29.42
CA THR A 37 -42.17 -10.77 30.74
C THR A 37 -40.67 -10.99 30.96
N THR A 38 -40.22 -10.49 32.11
CA THR A 38 -38.98 -10.81 32.82
C THR A 38 -39.13 -12.15 33.57
N SER A 39 -38.05 -12.92 33.69
CA SER A 39 -37.72 -13.63 34.94
C SER A 39 -36.29 -14.18 34.91
N SER A 40 -35.62 -13.94 36.03
CA SER A 40 -34.31 -14.44 36.43
C SER A 40 -34.47 -15.64 37.36
N SER A 41 -33.58 -16.63 37.27
CA SER A 41 -33.07 -17.37 38.44
C SER A 41 -31.93 -18.32 38.07
N SER A 42 -30.97 -18.35 38.98
CA SER A 42 -29.66 -18.99 39.04
C SER A 42 -29.65 -20.51 39.35
N SER A 43 -28.63 -21.23 38.85
CA SER A 43 -27.59 -21.95 39.64
C SER A 43 -27.18 -23.34 39.10
N ALA A 44 -25.89 -23.63 39.31
CA ALA A 44 -25.18 -24.92 39.33
C ALA A 44 -24.51 -25.44 38.04
N SER A 45 -23.23 -25.06 37.92
CA SER A 45 -22.05 -25.92 37.73
C SER A 45 -22.17 -27.21 36.92
N ASN A 46 -21.48 -27.24 35.77
CA ASN A 46 -20.68 -28.41 35.38
C ASN A 46 -19.42 -27.97 34.67
N THR A 47 -18.29 -28.35 35.25
CA THR A 47 -16.93 -28.24 34.71
C THR A 47 -16.81 -29.10 33.47
N ASN A 48 -16.30 -28.52 32.37
CA ASN A 48 -15.48 -29.25 31.41
C ASN A 48 -14.61 -28.26 30.63
N ASN A 49 -13.30 -28.51 30.68
CA ASN A 49 -12.26 -27.81 29.93
C ASN A 49 -12.54 -27.85 28.42
N ASN A 50 -12.36 -26.71 27.75
CA ASN A 50 -11.55 -26.61 26.54
C ASN A 50 -11.36 -25.13 26.14
N ASP A 51 -10.13 -24.82 25.74
CA ASP A 51 -9.59 -23.57 25.22
C ASP A 51 -10.57 -22.70 24.44
N VAL A 52 -10.67 -21.41 24.81
CA VAL A 52 -11.01 -20.31 23.89
C VAL A 52 -10.25 -19.04 24.28
N ASP A 53 -9.26 -18.73 23.45
CA ASP A 53 -9.03 -17.42 22.80
C ASP A 53 -9.37 -16.14 23.59
N ASN A 54 -8.33 -15.40 23.96
CA ASN A 54 -8.43 -13.95 24.18
C ASN A 54 -7.69 -13.22 23.06
N SER A 55 -8.46 -12.82 22.05
CA SER A 55 -8.01 -12.06 20.89
C SER A 55 -7.88 -10.57 21.26
N ASN A 56 -6.68 -10.14 21.59
CA ASN A 56 -6.32 -8.73 21.53
C ASN A 56 -5.85 -8.42 20.09
N ALA A 57 -6.76 -7.94 19.25
CA ALA A 57 -6.48 -7.56 17.87
C ALA A 57 -5.72 -6.22 17.83
N GLY A 58 -4.39 -6.29 17.87
CA GLY A 58 -3.49 -5.25 17.42
C GLY A 58 -2.69 -5.75 16.21
N SER A 59 -2.67 -4.98 15.12
CA SER A 59 -1.82 -5.25 13.95
C SER A 59 -0.34 -5.33 14.35
N PRO A 60 0.47 -6.28 13.85
CA PRO A 60 1.89 -6.31 14.15
C PRO A 60 2.66 -5.55 13.07
N ILE A 61 2.68 -4.22 13.17
CA ILE A 61 3.88 -3.49 12.75
C ILE A 61 4.93 -3.74 13.81
N ALA A 62 6.12 -4.15 13.38
CA ALA A 62 7.22 -4.41 14.29
C ALA A 62 7.54 -3.15 15.12
N THR A 63 7.30 -3.21 16.43
CA THR A 63 7.74 -2.22 17.41
C THR A 63 9.27 -2.12 17.37
N VAL A 64 9.78 -0.89 17.38
CA VAL A 64 11.20 -0.56 17.26
C VAL A 64 11.98 -1.11 18.45
N GLY A 65 12.80 -2.14 18.19
CA GLY A 65 13.97 -2.50 18.97
C GLY A 65 15.21 -2.27 18.12
N ASN A 66 16.16 -1.49 18.64
CA ASN A 66 17.48 -1.30 18.05
C ASN A 66 18.18 -2.66 17.92
N ASP A 67 18.14 -3.27 16.74
CA ASP A 67 19.19 -4.14 16.24
C ASP A 67 18.99 -4.40 14.74
N ASN A 68 20.10 -4.64 14.05
CA ASN A 68 20.15 -4.89 12.61
C ASN A 68 19.42 -6.20 12.29
N ASN A 69 18.58 -6.22 11.23
CA ASN A 69 17.92 -7.40 10.62
C ASN A 69 16.50 -7.80 11.12
N THR A 70 15.53 -6.88 11.09
CA THR A 70 14.20 -7.07 11.73
C THR A 70 13.16 -7.88 10.95
N LEU A 71 13.43 -8.37 9.73
CA LEU A 71 12.53 -9.33 9.04
C LEU A 71 12.85 -10.80 9.32
N GLN A 72 14.06 -11.14 9.78
CA GLN A 72 14.45 -12.54 9.99
C GLN A 72 14.05 -13.11 11.36
N ASN A 73 13.77 -12.26 12.35
CA ASN A 73 13.57 -12.71 13.74
C ASN A 73 12.10 -12.74 14.21
N ASN A 74 11.14 -12.31 13.39
CA ASN A 74 9.71 -12.44 13.70
C ASN A 74 9.15 -13.75 13.10
N PRO A 75 8.75 -14.74 13.91
CA PRO A 75 8.21 -16.02 13.43
C PRO A 75 6.96 -15.86 12.55
N SER A 76 6.10 -14.89 12.85
CA SER A 76 4.87 -14.64 12.08
C SER A 76 5.17 -14.08 10.69
N ALA A 77 6.10 -13.12 10.59
CA ALA A 77 6.55 -12.57 9.31
C ALA A 77 7.25 -13.63 8.45
N LYS A 78 8.06 -14.50 9.08
CA LYS A 78 8.68 -15.64 8.37
C LYS A 78 7.63 -16.61 7.83
N ARG A 79 6.65 -17.03 8.65
CA ARG A 79 5.56 -17.92 8.22
C ARG A 79 4.72 -17.31 7.11
N ALA A 80 4.43 -16.01 7.18
CA ALA A 80 3.71 -15.30 6.12
C ALA A 80 4.48 -15.29 4.79
N LEU A 81 5.79 -15.02 4.83
CA LEU A 81 6.62 -15.12 3.63
C LEU A 81 6.65 -16.55 3.08
N ASP A 82 6.86 -17.55 3.93
CA ASP A 82 6.92 -18.94 3.51
C ASP A 82 5.60 -19.36 2.82
N ARG A 83 4.45 -18.88 3.33
CA ARG A 83 3.14 -19.06 2.67
C ARG A 83 3.06 -18.33 1.33
N LEU A 84 3.50 -17.08 1.26
CA LEU A 84 3.48 -16.28 0.02
C LEU A 84 4.33 -16.93 -1.08
N ILE A 85 5.54 -17.41 -0.75
CA ILE A 85 6.42 -18.12 -1.68
C ILE A 85 5.79 -19.46 -2.11
N LYS A 86 5.17 -20.20 -1.18
CA LYS A 86 4.53 -21.48 -1.48
C LYS A 86 3.26 -21.33 -2.32
N ALA A 87 2.52 -20.24 -2.18
CA ALA A 87 1.33 -19.95 -2.97
C ALA A 87 1.65 -19.65 -4.44
N GLN A 88 2.86 -19.22 -4.75
CA GLN A 88 3.30 -18.98 -6.13
C GLN A 88 3.49 -20.31 -6.88
N PRO A 89 2.97 -20.44 -8.13
CA PRO A 89 3.20 -21.61 -8.97
C PRO A 89 4.69 -21.97 -9.11
N THR A 90 5.01 -23.27 -9.06
CA THR A 90 6.38 -23.79 -9.12
C THR A 90 7.20 -23.22 -10.29
N PRO A 91 6.72 -23.20 -11.55
CA PRO A 91 7.50 -22.64 -12.67
C PRO A 91 7.90 -21.18 -12.46
N GLN A 92 7.01 -20.39 -11.85
CA GLN A 92 7.22 -18.97 -11.57
C GLN A 92 8.23 -18.78 -10.43
N ARG A 93 8.11 -19.59 -9.36
CA ARG A 93 9.06 -19.63 -8.25
C ARG A 93 10.47 -20.02 -8.70
N ASP A 94 10.58 -21.03 -9.55
CA ASP A 94 11.87 -21.50 -10.04
C ASP A 94 12.50 -20.44 -10.97
N ARG A 95 11.68 -19.81 -11.83
CA ARG A 95 12.15 -18.75 -12.73
C ARG A 95 12.69 -17.53 -11.99
N ILE A 96 11.96 -16.98 -11.01
CA ILE A 96 12.46 -15.83 -10.25
C ILE A 96 13.69 -16.20 -9.41
N LYS A 97 13.77 -17.42 -8.87
CA LYS A 97 14.94 -17.90 -8.13
C LYS A 97 16.20 -17.96 -9.00
N VAL A 98 16.09 -18.45 -10.24
CA VAL A 98 17.21 -18.45 -11.20
C VAL A 98 17.66 -17.02 -11.50
N LEU A 99 16.72 -16.13 -11.84
CA LEU A 99 17.05 -14.74 -12.17
C LEU A 99 17.62 -13.96 -10.97
N ASN A 100 17.16 -14.25 -9.74
CA ASN A 100 17.74 -13.69 -8.51
C ASN A 100 19.17 -14.19 -8.27
N THR A 101 19.47 -15.43 -8.62
CA THR A 101 20.84 -15.96 -8.56
C THR A 101 21.77 -15.20 -9.52
N ASP A 102 21.30 -14.95 -10.75
CA ASP A 102 22.05 -14.16 -11.74
C ASP A 102 22.25 -12.71 -11.27
N LEU A 103 21.22 -12.08 -10.70
CA LEU A 103 21.32 -10.74 -10.10
C LEU A 103 22.35 -10.72 -8.97
N GLN A 104 22.33 -11.69 -8.06
CA GLN A 104 23.27 -11.75 -6.95
C GLN A 104 24.72 -11.99 -7.42
N ALA A 105 24.91 -12.74 -8.50
CA ALA A 105 26.23 -12.89 -9.12
C ALA A 105 26.78 -11.57 -9.68
N LYS A 106 25.92 -10.61 -10.03
CA LYS A 106 26.31 -9.29 -10.57
C LYS A 106 26.33 -8.16 -9.55
N LEU A 107 25.41 -8.17 -8.60
CA LEU A 107 25.20 -7.10 -7.62
C LEU A 107 25.70 -7.48 -6.22
N GLY A 108 26.12 -8.72 -6.01
CA GLY A 108 26.46 -9.27 -4.70
C GLY A 108 25.22 -9.58 -3.86
N LYS A 109 25.38 -9.61 -2.53
CA LYS A 109 24.28 -9.86 -1.60
C LYS A 109 23.36 -8.63 -1.52
N VAL A 110 22.33 -8.60 -2.35
CA VAL A 110 21.33 -7.53 -2.41
C VAL A 110 19.94 -8.05 -2.10
N ALA A 111 19.08 -7.18 -1.57
CA ALA A 111 17.72 -7.52 -1.23
C ALA A 111 16.85 -7.55 -2.49
N LEU A 112 16.20 -8.70 -2.76
CA LEU A 112 15.42 -8.96 -3.97
C LEU A 112 14.05 -9.57 -3.65
N PRO A 113 12.99 -9.26 -4.44
CA PRO A 113 11.71 -9.93 -4.33
C PRO A 113 11.86 -11.43 -4.57
N GLN A 114 11.28 -12.25 -3.69
CA GLN A 114 11.28 -13.71 -3.81
C GLN A 114 10.03 -14.24 -4.55
N VAL A 115 9.04 -13.39 -4.80
CA VAL A 115 7.86 -13.68 -5.63
C VAL A 115 7.71 -12.64 -6.74
N THR A 116 7.04 -13.03 -7.83
CA THR A 116 6.75 -12.14 -8.97
C THR A 116 5.61 -11.17 -8.66
N GLY A 117 4.81 -11.48 -7.63
CA GLY A 117 3.59 -10.73 -7.27
C GLY A 117 2.41 -10.96 -8.21
N LEU A 118 2.62 -11.62 -9.35
CA LEU A 118 1.60 -11.87 -10.36
C LEU A 118 0.83 -13.17 -10.05
N GLY A 119 -0.47 -13.17 -10.34
CA GLY A 119 -1.30 -14.37 -10.21
C GLY A 119 -1.08 -15.40 -11.33
N GLN A 120 -0.73 -14.97 -12.54
CA GLN A 120 -0.55 -15.82 -13.72
C GLN A 120 0.49 -15.25 -14.70
N GLY A 121 0.97 -16.06 -15.65
CA GLY A 121 1.82 -15.65 -16.77
C GLY A 121 3.28 -15.37 -16.45
N SER A 122 3.70 -15.49 -15.19
CA SER A 122 5.05 -15.10 -14.77
C SER A 122 6.13 -16.16 -15.00
N GLU A 123 5.80 -17.31 -15.61
CA GLU A 123 6.76 -18.31 -16.07
C GLU A 123 7.70 -17.77 -17.16
N ASN A 124 7.26 -16.74 -17.88
CA ASN A 124 8.06 -16.00 -18.86
C ASN A 124 8.67 -14.72 -18.29
N LEU A 125 8.84 -14.65 -16.96
CA LEU A 125 9.50 -13.52 -16.31
C LEU A 125 10.87 -13.25 -16.93
N ASN A 126 11.15 -11.99 -17.21
CA ASN A 126 12.45 -11.50 -17.65
C ASN A 126 12.91 -10.38 -16.74
N ILE A 127 14.23 -10.27 -16.59
CA ILE A 127 14.88 -9.22 -15.82
C ILE A 127 15.95 -8.55 -16.67
N ALA A 128 15.94 -7.22 -16.63
CA ALA A 128 17.09 -6.39 -17.01
C ALA A 128 17.46 -5.49 -15.84
N TYR A 129 18.75 -5.26 -15.64
CA TYR A 129 19.23 -4.42 -14.56
C TYR A 129 20.30 -3.45 -15.04
N THR A 130 20.43 -2.34 -14.32
CA THR A 130 21.53 -1.38 -14.48
C THR A 130 22.06 -0.99 -13.11
N GLY A 131 23.31 -0.51 -13.07
CA GLY A 131 23.95 -0.04 -11.84
C GLY A 131 24.84 -1.09 -11.16
N ASN A 132 24.97 -0.97 -9.85
CA ASN A 132 25.89 -1.73 -8.99
C ASN A 132 25.26 -2.02 -7.61
N HIS A 133 26.01 -2.65 -6.72
CA HIS A 133 25.57 -3.00 -5.37
C HIS A 133 24.94 -1.83 -4.58
N ASN A 134 25.49 -0.62 -4.73
CA ASN A 134 25.05 0.56 -3.99
C ASN A 134 23.80 1.18 -4.62
N ASN A 135 23.77 1.26 -5.95
CA ASN A 135 22.71 1.90 -6.71
C ASN A 135 22.32 1.03 -7.90
N TYR A 136 21.11 0.47 -7.89
CA TYR A 136 20.62 -0.36 -9.00
C TYR A 136 19.15 -0.10 -9.31
N THR A 137 18.81 -0.39 -10.56
CA THR A 137 17.43 -0.46 -11.04
C THR A 137 17.23 -1.82 -11.71
N ILE A 138 16.16 -2.52 -11.33
CA ILE A 138 15.79 -3.82 -11.85
C ILE A 138 14.40 -3.72 -12.47
N ASN A 139 14.32 -4.00 -13.77
CA ASN A 139 13.08 -4.03 -14.52
C ASN A 139 12.57 -5.47 -14.59
N TYR A 140 11.33 -5.69 -14.14
CA TYR A 140 10.64 -6.97 -14.23
C TYR A 140 9.60 -6.89 -15.34
N THR A 141 9.74 -7.73 -16.36
CA THR A 141 8.81 -7.81 -17.50
C THR A 141 8.32 -9.23 -17.69
N VAL A 142 7.17 -9.38 -18.36
CA VAL A 142 6.66 -10.66 -18.83
C VAL A 142 6.47 -10.53 -20.34
N GLY A 143 6.96 -11.50 -21.10
CA GLY A 143 6.76 -11.58 -22.55
C GLY A 143 6.21 -12.94 -22.96
N ASP A 144 6.13 -13.19 -24.27
CA ASP A 144 5.57 -14.44 -24.80
C ASP A 144 6.44 -15.68 -24.51
N LYS A 145 7.72 -15.47 -24.22
CA LYS A 145 8.70 -16.53 -23.91
C LYS A 145 9.76 -16.02 -22.93
N PRO A 146 10.43 -16.92 -22.18
CA PRO A 146 11.53 -16.53 -21.32
C PRO A 146 12.73 -16.11 -22.17
N LEU A 147 13.39 -15.04 -21.76
CA LEU A 147 14.60 -14.49 -22.37
C LEU A 147 15.80 -14.76 -21.46
N ALA A 148 17.00 -14.65 -22.04
CA ALA A 148 18.23 -14.66 -21.26
C ALA A 148 18.27 -13.48 -20.29
N PHE A 149 18.93 -13.67 -19.14
CA PHE A 149 19.15 -12.64 -18.15
C PHE A 149 19.81 -11.40 -18.79
N ASN A 150 19.26 -10.22 -18.49
CA ASN A 150 19.71 -8.92 -19.02
C ASN A 150 19.74 -8.84 -20.56
N SER A 151 18.87 -9.59 -21.25
CA SER A 151 18.75 -9.52 -22.71
C SER A 151 18.36 -8.10 -23.17
N PRO A 152 18.99 -7.56 -24.24
CA PRO A 152 18.61 -6.27 -24.82
C PRO A 152 17.15 -6.20 -25.31
N ALA A 153 16.48 -7.33 -25.51
CA ALA A 153 15.06 -7.34 -25.86
C ALA A 153 14.15 -6.92 -24.69
N VAL A 154 14.60 -7.09 -23.44
CA VAL A 154 13.84 -6.72 -22.23
C VAL A 154 13.71 -5.20 -22.11
N THR A 155 14.72 -4.44 -22.52
CA THR A 155 14.70 -2.97 -22.42
C THR A 155 13.67 -2.30 -23.34
N LYS A 156 13.17 -3.03 -24.33
CA LYS A 156 12.08 -2.59 -25.23
C LYS A 156 10.69 -2.92 -24.69
N GLN A 157 10.60 -3.73 -23.64
CA GLN A 157 9.34 -4.13 -23.02
C GLN A 157 8.93 -3.12 -21.95
N ASN A 158 7.63 -3.05 -21.67
CA ASN A 158 7.14 -2.26 -20.56
C ASN A 158 7.20 -3.11 -19.28
N PRO A 159 8.02 -2.75 -18.28
CA PRO A 159 8.06 -3.51 -17.05
C PRO A 159 6.75 -3.35 -16.28
N TYR A 160 6.24 -4.46 -15.75
CA TYR A 160 5.09 -4.47 -14.86
C TYR A 160 5.47 -4.01 -13.47
N ALA A 161 6.74 -4.22 -13.08
CA ALA A 161 7.32 -3.72 -11.85
C ALA A 161 8.77 -3.28 -12.04
N VAL A 162 9.20 -2.29 -11.26
CA VAL A 162 10.59 -1.81 -11.21
C VAL A 162 10.99 -1.64 -9.76
N LEU A 163 12.07 -2.31 -9.36
CA LEU A 163 12.72 -2.13 -8.07
C LEU A 163 13.98 -1.27 -8.26
N GLN A 164 14.04 -0.16 -7.52
CA GLN A 164 15.21 0.68 -7.43
C GLN A 164 15.76 0.67 -6.00
N LYS A 165 17.08 0.60 -5.88
CA LYS A 165 17.82 0.86 -4.63
C LYS A 165 18.76 2.03 -4.87
N GLN A 166 18.78 2.97 -3.95
CA GLN A 166 19.74 4.07 -3.94
C GLN A 166 20.35 4.24 -2.55
N THR A 167 21.66 4.44 -2.49
CA THR A 167 22.41 4.70 -1.25
C THR A 167 22.80 6.17 -1.18
N PHE A 168 22.52 6.81 -0.05
CA PHE A 168 22.79 8.23 0.21
C PHE A 168 23.95 8.40 1.20
N ASN A 169 24.43 9.63 1.40
CA ASN A 169 25.54 9.86 2.32
C ASN A 169 25.11 9.68 3.78
N SER A 170 23.82 9.90 4.08
CA SER A 170 23.28 9.79 5.43
C SER A 170 21.83 9.30 5.44
N ALA A 171 21.37 8.86 6.62
CA ALA A 171 19.97 8.54 6.84
C ALA A 171 19.07 9.77 6.64
N ASP A 172 19.51 10.98 6.99
CA ASP A 172 18.68 12.18 6.79
C ASP A 172 18.50 12.52 5.31
N GLU A 173 19.53 12.32 4.48
CA GLU A 173 19.41 12.49 3.03
C GLU A 173 18.47 11.46 2.39
N ALA A 174 18.55 10.20 2.83
CA ALA A 174 17.64 9.14 2.41
C ALA A 174 16.19 9.44 2.83
N LYS A 175 15.98 9.92 4.06
CA LYS A 175 14.67 10.32 4.59
C LYS A 175 14.01 11.40 3.73
N LYS A 176 14.78 12.40 3.27
CA LYS A 176 14.28 13.48 2.39
C LYS A 176 13.76 12.99 1.03
N GLN A 177 14.11 11.77 0.61
CA GLN A 177 13.59 11.21 -0.63
C GLN A 177 12.19 10.63 -0.48
N ILE A 178 11.72 10.42 0.74
CA ILE A 178 10.42 9.80 1.02
C ILE A 178 9.46 10.92 1.39
N SER A 179 8.37 11.04 0.62
CA SER A 179 7.33 12.03 0.87
C SER A 179 6.40 11.52 1.98
N TYR A 180 6.96 11.35 3.17
CA TYR A 180 6.22 10.93 4.35
C TYR A 180 5.31 12.06 4.83
N ILE A 181 4.04 11.73 5.05
CA ILE A 181 3.04 12.67 5.55
C ILE A 181 2.51 12.14 6.88
N VAL A 182 2.54 12.97 7.93
CA VAL A 182 1.73 12.73 9.13
C VAL A 182 0.31 13.19 8.80
N ALA A 183 -0.59 12.25 8.58
CA ALA A 183 -1.93 12.50 8.05
C ALA A 183 -2.76 13.39 8.98
N GLU A 184 -2.68 13.15 10.29
CA GLU A 184 -3.33 13.98 11.30
C GLU A 184 -2.88 15.45 11.19
N ASP A 185 -1.57 15.70 11.15
CA ASP A 185 -1.03 17.06 11.08
C ASP A 185 -1.37 17.74 9.75
N ALA A 186 -1.27 17.01 8.63
CA ALA A 186 -1.43 17.55 7.29
C ALA A 186 -2.90 17.79 6.90
N PHE A 187 -3.81 16.97 7.43
CA PHE A 187 -5.22 16.96 7.05
C PHE A 187 -6.16 17.20 8.25
N SER A 188 -5.63 17.74 9.35
CA SER A 188 -6.42 18.15 10.51
C SER A 188 -7.62 19.01 10.10
N GLY A 189 -8.79 18.65 10.61
CA GLY A 189 -10.06 19.33 10.29
C GLY A 189 -10.71 18.91 8.98
N MET A 190 -10.07 18.05 8.18
CA MET A 190 -10.71 17.41 7.03
C MET A 190 -11.64 16.26 7.47
N PRO A 191 -12.61 15.84 6.63
CA PRO A 191 -13.46 14.70 6.93
C PRO A 191 -12.64 13.43 7.17
N VAL A 192 -13.04 12.61 8.14
CA VAL A 192 -12.37 11.37 8.50
C VAL A 192 -13.27 10.15 8.30
N THR A 193 -12.66 8.99 8.14
CA THR A 193 -13.33 7.68 8.18
C THR A 193 -12.49 6.67 8.95
N GLY A 194 -13.16 5.69 9.57
CA GLY A 194 -12.47 4.55 10.18
C GLY A 194 -12.27 3.45 9.13
N LEU A 195 -11.03 3.01 8.91
CA LEU A 195 -10.74 1.92 7.99
C LEU A 195 -10.75 0.55 8.66
N LYS A 196 -10.28 0.49 9.91
CA LYS A 196 -10.27 -0.68 10.80
C LYS A 196 -10.21 -0.18 12.24
N SER A 197 -10.44 -1.06 13.22
CA SER A 197 -10.22 -0.72 14.63
C SER A 197 -8.84 -0.08 14.84
N GLY A 198 -8.82 1.14 15.35
CA GLY A 198 -7.59 1.91 15.63
C GLY A 198 -6.95 2.61 14.43
N ILE A 199 -7.53 2.53 13.22
CA ILE A 199 -7.01 3.21 12.02
C ILE A 199 -8.02 4.25 11.52
N THR A 200 -7.68 5.52 11.75
CA THR A 200 -8.39 6.68 11.21
C THR A 200 -7.70 7.19 9.96
N ALA A 201 -8.48 7.48 8.93
CA ALA A 201 -8.01 8.03 7.68
C ALA A 201 -8.71 9.35 7.35
N PHE A 202 -8.00 10.24 6.66
CA PHE A 202 -8.40 11.60 6.32
C PHE A 202 -8.69 11.69 4.84
N TYR A 203 -9.86 12.24 4.50
CA TYR A 203 -10.21 12.55 3.11
C TYR A 203 -9.63 13.90 2.69
N ASP A 204 -8.99 13.91 1.53
CA ASP A 204 -8.67 15.13 0.80
C ASP A 204 -9.38 15.08 -0.55
N GLN A 205 -10.36 15.96 -0.75
CA GLN A 205 -11.23 15.98 -1.91
C GLN A 205 -11.13 17.31 -2.63
N GLY A 206 -10.82 17.26 -3.92
CA GLY A 206 -10.66 18.47 -4.73
C GLY A 206 -10.20 18.17 -6.15
N ALA A 207 -10.38 19.13 -7.05
CA ALA A 207 -9.86 19.09 -8.42
C ALA A 207 -10.14 17.78 -9.21
N GLY A 208 -11.30 17.15 -8.98
CA GLY A 208 -11.70 15.90 -9.66
C GLY A 208 -11.11 14.62 -9.05
N HIS A 209 -10.44 14.70 -7.90
CA HIS A 209 -9.89 13.57 -7.18
C HIS A 209 -10.47 13.46 -5.76
N SER A 210 -10.44 12.24 -5.24
CA SER A 210 -10.71 11.94 -3.84
C SER A 210 -9.56 11.07 -3.35
N ASN A 211 -8.85 11.57 -2.35
CA ASN A 211 -7.72 10.91 -1.75
C ASN A 211 -8.08 10.50 -0.33
N LEU A 212 -7.47 9.41 0.13
CA LEU A 212 -7.54 8.98 1.51
C LEU A 212 -6.14 8.74 2.06
N TYR A 213 -5.82 9.37 3.18
CA TYR A 213 -4.50 9.33 3.81
C TYR A 213 -4.58 8.82 5.24
N TRP A 214 -3.64 7.95 5.63
CA TRP A 214 -3.51 7.48 7.00
C TRP A 214 -2.06 7.11 7.30
N ASN A 215 -1.76 6.90 8.59
CA ASN A 215 -0.48 6.38 9.02
C ASN A 215 -0.65 5.01 9.68
N GLU A 216 0.35 4.15 9.49
CA GLU A 216 0.47 2.88 10.21
C GLU A 216 1.94 2.69 10.60
N GLY A 217 2.27 2.83 11.88
CA GLY A 217 3.65 2.82 12.36
C GLY A 217 4.52 3.85 11.64
N ASN A 218 5.62 3.41 11.03
CA ASN A 218 6.53 4.28 10.25
C ASN A 218 6.09 4.46 8.78
N TRP A 219 4.88 4.04 8.42
CA TRP A 219 4.34 4.20 7.07
C TRP A 219 3.33 5.34 6.99
N SER A 220 3.46 6.16 5.96
CA SER A 220 2.39 7.04 5.48
C SER A 220 1.77 6.42 4.24
N LEU A 221 0.45 6.26 4.24
CA LEU A 221 -0.30 5.62 3.17
C LEU A 221 -1.24 6.63 2.52
N GLY A 222 -1.38 6.52 1.20
CA GLY A 222 -2.29 7.33 0.41
C GLY A 222 -2.92 6.52 -0.70
N VAL A 223 -4.24 6.61 -0.83
CA VAL A 223 -4.99 6.06 -1.96
C VAL A 223 -5.67 7.20 -2.70
N LYS A 224 -5.41 7.30 -4.01
CA LYS A 224 -5.99 8.29 -4.90
C LYS A 224 -7.05 7.65 -5.80
N ALA A 225 -8.23 8.25 -5.85
CA ALA A 225 -9.33 7.86 -6.74
C ALA A 225 -9.72 9.00 -7.70
N ASN A 226 -10.31 8.63 -8.83
CA ASN A 226 -10.86 9.58 -9.79
C ASN A 226 -12.34 9.85 -9.49
N SER A 227 -12.62 10.98 -8.84
CA SER A 227 -14.00 11.39 -8.50
C SER A 227 -14.85 11.67 -9.72
N LEU A 228 -14.24 12.10 -10.85
CA LEU A 228 -14.97 12.32 -12.11
C LEU A 228 -15.49 11.01 -12.72
N ALA A 229 -14.89 9.87 -12.34
CA ALA A 229 -15.33 8.53 -12.72
C ALA A 229 -16.18 7.87 -11.62
N ASN A 230 -16.69 8.64 -10.65
CA ASN A 230 -17.44 8.16 -9.47
C ASN A 230 -16.69 7.12 -8.63
N GLN A 231 -15.35 7.11 -8.69
CA GLN A 231 -14.54 6.22 -7.87
C GLN A 231 -14.34 6.79 -6.46
N LYS A 232 -14.23 5.90 -5.49
CA LYS A 232 -13.86 6.22 -4.11
C LYS A 232 -12.54 5.55 -3.75
N PRO A 233 -11.72 6.17 -2.87
CA PRO A 233 -10.47 5.57 -2.42
C PRO A 233 -10.70 4.41 -1.43
N ASP A 234 -11.84 4.39 -0.73
CA ASP A 234 -12.14 3.46 0.37
C ASP A 234 -12.00 1.98 0.02
N PRO A 235 -12.56 1.46 -1.10
CA PRO A 235 -12.47 0.03 -1.39
C PRO A 235 -11.02 -0.44 -1.51
N LEU A 236 -10.18 0.35 -2.19
CA LEU A 236 -8.76 0.02 -2.31
C LEU A 236 -8.03 0.22 -0.97
N ALA A 237 -8.38 1.23 -0.16
CA ALA A 237 -7.79 1.40 1.17
C ALA A 237 -8.04 0.20 2.08
N HIS A 238 -9.27 -0.35 2.09
CA HIS A 238 -9.56 -1.59 2.82
C HIS A 238 -8.79 -2.79 2.27
N GLN A 239 -8.72 -2.96 0.95
CA GLN A 239 -7.91 -4.04 0.34
C GLN A 239 -6.43 -3.94 0.71
N VAL A 240 -5.90 -2.72 0.78
CA VAL A 240 -4.52 -2.50 1.21
C VAL A 240 -4.32 -2.95 2.64
N LEU A 241 -5.23 -2.62 3.56
CA LEU A 241 -5.14 -3.11 4.94
C LEU A 241 -5.22 -4.64 5.01
N ASP A 242 -6.12 -5.27 4.23
CA ASP A 242 -6.22 -6.73 4.17
C ASP A 242 -4.90 -7.38 3.68
N TRP A 243 -4.27 -6.78 2.67
CA TRP A 243 -2.97 -7.26 2.18
C TRP A 243 -1.85 -7.03 3.20
N LEU A 244 -1.85 -5.91 3.93
CA LEU A 244 -0.83 -5.62 4.94
C LEU A 244 -0.99 -6.48 6.20
N ASP A 245 -2.22 -6.90 6.53
CA ASP A 245 -2.49 -7.91 7.56
C ASP A 245 -1.95 -9.30 7.15
N GLN A 246 -1.97 -9.60 5.85
CA GLN A 246 -1.53 -10.89 5.32
C GLN A 246 -0.03 -10.94 5.00
N TYR A 247 0.53 -9.83 4.53
CA TYR A 247 1.88 -9.72 3.97
C TYR A 247 2.68 -8.63 4.69
N PHE A 248 3.77 -9.05 5.34
CA PHE A 248 4.61 -8.15 6.12
C PHE A 248 5.61 -7.43 5.22
N LEU A 249 5.44 -6.12 5.05
CA LEU A 249 6.42 -5.28 4.38
C LEU A 249 7.72 -5.17 5.17
N PRO A 250 8.87 -4.89 4.52
CA PRO A 250 10.09 -4.50 5.21
C PRO A 250 9.85 -3.28 6.08
N ALA A 251 10.09 -3.42 7.39
CA ALA A 251 9.87 -2.33 8.34
C ALA A 251 10.85 -1.17 8.03
N PRO A 252 10.34 0.04 7.70
CA PRO A 252 11.20 1.18 7.49
C PRO A 252 11.93 1.54 8.79
N LYS A 253 13.23 1.81 8.70
CA LYS A 253 14.01 2.25 9.86
C LYS A 253 13.55 3.61 10.39
N SER A 254 13.13 4.51 9.51
CA SER A 254 12.59 5.81 9.93
C SER A 254 11.25 6.12 9.27
N VAL A 255 11.17 6.13 7.94
CA VAL A 255 9.94 6.46 7.21
C VAL A 255 9.76 5.59 5.97
N GLY A 256 8.51 5.27 5.67
CA GLY A 256 8.07 4.63 4.44
C GLY A 256 6.81 5.29 3.90
N GLN A 257 6.60 5.17 2.59
CA GLN A 257 5.47 5.73 1.88
C GLN A 257 4.84 4.64 0.99
N ILE A 258 3.52 4.54 1.05
CA ILE A 258 2.71 3.78 0.10
C ILE A 258 1.77 4.76 -0.59
N SER A 259 1.80 4.77 -1.91
CA SER A 259 0.93 5.61 -2.74
C SER A 259 0.33 4.76 -3.84
N PHE A 260 -0.97 4.55 -3.76
CA PHE A 260 -1.70 3.75 -4.75
C PHE A 260 -2.79 4.55 -5.44
N ASN A 261 -3.09 4.17 -6.67
CA ASN A 261 -4.16 4.74 -7.48
C ASN A 261 -5.23 3.68 -7.72
N SER A 262 -6.49 4.02 -7.45
CA SER A 262 -7.64 3.14 -7.71
C SER A 262 -7.88 2.90 -9.20
N THR A 263 -7.42 3.81 -10.06
CA THR A 263 -7.45 3.61 -11.52
C THR A 263 -6.12 3.02 -11.98
N ILE A 264 -6.17 1.83 -12.58
CA ILE A 264 -5.01 1.23 -13.23
C ILE A 264 -4.89 1.78 -14.65
N THR A 265 -3.87 2.60 -14.88
CA THR A 265 -3.60 3.14 -16.22
C THR A 265 -2.70 2.19 -17.00
N PRO A 266 -3.09 1.74 -18.21
CA PRO A 266 -2.27 0.81 -18.99
C PRO A 266 -0.84 1.31 -19.16
N ARG A 267 0.11 0.41 -18.91
CA ARG A 267 1.56 0.64 -19.01
C ARG A 267 2.15 1.61 -18.00
N MET A 268 1.36 2.23 -17.13
CA MET A 268 1.85 3.13 -16.07
C MET A 268 2.13 2.35 -14.79
N ARG A 269 3.25 2.65 -14.12
CA ARG A 269 3.60 2.07 -12.82
C ARG A 269 3.42 3.10 -11.71
N ASP A 270 2.18 3.46 -11.47
CA ASP A 270 1.78 4.50 -10.50
C ASP A 270 1.42 3.92 -9.13
N GLN A 271 1.67 2.63 -8.92
CA GLN A 271 1.54 1.96 -7.63
C GLN A 271 2.91 1.92 -6.97
N VAL A 272 3.12 2.73 -5.93
CA VAL A 272 4.45 3.03 -5.40
C VAL A 272 4.55 2.61 -3.94
N ILE A 273 5.57 1.80 -3.62
CA ILE A 273 6.00 1.50 -2.25
C ILE A 273 7.45 1.95 -2.13
N LYS A 274 7.73 2.84 -1.19
CA LYS A 274 9.06 3.41 -0.97
C LYS A 274 9.41 3.36 0.51
N TRP A 275 10.57 2.83 0.88
CA TRP A 275 10.97 2.77 2.28
C TRP A 275 12.47 2.97 2.45
N GLN A 276 12.81 3.44 3.64
CA GLN A 276 14.18 3.67 4.04
C GLN A 276 14.69 2.54 4.95
N ASP A 277 15.92 2.12 4.70
CA ASP A 277 16.73 1.31 5.61
C ASP A 277 18.09 2.00 5.81
N GLY A 278 18.27 2.67 6.95
CA GLY A 278 19.46 3.49 7.18
C GLY A 278 19.62 4.59 6.14
N ASN A 279 20.76 4.65 5.46
CA ASN A 279 21.01 5.58 4.35
C ASN A 279 20.58 5.04 2.97
N ILE A 280 19.84 3.93 2.92
CA ILE A 280 19.35 3.33 1.68
C ILE A 280 17.87 3.63 1.51
N VAL A 281 17.46 3.91 0.28
CA VAL A 281 16.05 4.00 -0.12
C VAL A 281 15.76 2.94 -1.17
N PHE A 282 14.76 2.12 -0.88
CA PHE A 282 14.15 1.23 -1.87
C PHE A 282 12.89 1.87 -2.41
N THR A 283 12.69 1.80 -3.73
CA THR A 283 11.47 2.23 -4.41
C THR A 283 11.01 1.09 -5.31
N LEU A 284 9.82 0.55 -5.03
CA LEU A 284 9.14 -0.39 -5.88
C LEU A 284 7.97 0.33 -6.56
N THR A 285 7.94 0.28 -7.88
CA THR A 285 6.80 0.75 -8.68
C THR A 285 6.18 -0.42 -9.42
N ALA A 286 4.85 -0.51 -9.48
CA ALA A 286 4.16 -1.56 -10.22
C ALA A 286 2.91 -1.04 -10.94
N HIS A 287 2.38 -1.82 -11.87
CA HIS A 287 1.07 -1.57 -12.51
C HIS A 287 -0.10 -1.77 -11.55
N ASP A 288 0.02 -2.71 -10.62
CA ASP A 288 -1.06 -3.19 -9.77
C ASP A 288 -0.67 -3.09 -8.27
N PRO A 289 -1.57 -2.60 -7.40
CA PRO A 289 -1.29 -2.44 -5.97
C PRO A 289 -0.96 -3.76 -5.27
N GLU A 290 -1.71 -4.82 -5.54
CA GLU A 290 -1.52 -6.13 -4.88
C GLU A 290 -0.16 -6.71 -5.27
N THR A 291 0.19 -6.62 -6.55
CA THR A 291 1.49 -7.01 -7.09
C THR A 291 2.61 -6.26 -6.37
N ALA A 292 2.47 -4.94 -6.18
CA ALA A 292 3.46 -4.14 -5.44
C ALA A 292 3.63 -4.65 -4.00
N VAL A 293 2.52 -4.87 -3.27
CA VAL A 293 2.55 -5.33 -1.87
C VAL A 293 3.20 -6.71 -1.78
N LYS A 294 2.79 -7.67 -2.60
CA LYS A 294 3.35 -9.03 -2.61
C LYS A 294 4.85 -9.02 -2.92
N MET A 295 5.26 -8.28 -3.94
CA MET A 295 6.68 -8.16 -4.29
C MET A 295 7.47 -7.53 -3.15
N ALA A 296 7.04 -6.40 -2.60
CA ALA A 296 7.73 -5.71 -1.51
C ALA A 296 7.83 -6.57 -0.25
N ALA A 297 6.74 -7.22 0.17
CA ALA A 297 6.71 -8.12 1.32
C ALA A 297 7.64 -9.33 1.17
N SER A 298 7.96 -9.69 -0.08
CA SER A 298 8.86 -10.81 -0.38
C SER A 298 10.34 -10.45 -0.42
N ILE A 299 10.72 -9.18 -0.26
CA ILE A 299 12.12 -8.75 -0.41
C ILE A 299 12.99 -9.31 0.72
N ARG A 300 14.11 -9.95 0.35
CA ARG A 300 15.13 -10.52 1.24
C ARG A 300 16.52 -10.45 0.64
#